data_AF-A0AA96W0X4-F1
#
_entry.id   AF-A0AA96W0X4-F1
#
_cell.length_a   1.000
_cell.length_b   1.000
_cell.length_c   1.000
_cell.angle_alpha   90.00
_cell.angle_beta   90.00
_cell.angle_gamma   90.00
#
_symmetry.space_group_name_H-M   'P 1'
#
loop_
_entity.id
_entity.type
_entity.pdbx_description
1 polymer ?
#
loop_
_entity_poly.entity_id
_entity_poly.type
_entity_poly.pdbx_seq_one_letter_code
_entity_poly.pdbx_strand_id
1 'polypeptide(L)'
;MTERVSGRDVLRQAKDLYARYRDDVAPTGQRVTIIRFQPAENDPPEWKVKLEASKVSAEQKVKSFEHLGFEANHVVMPPGTTRAQFAAVLEQANQDAATRAIIVQFPPPAHLQPLVQRMDPAKDIDALTKGRSPYAACATAEGICRVVEPFAKDDPVIAVVGSKGFVGQGVVTTLREQGHRLMELDAGDDLRRVRDADIVVSVTGNPGILGPDHLRPHHRLVVDSGFVPQADGTVKGDVQRAAYDIPQHLTPVPGGIGPVEMATLMERVVRREVDPNARSWKVEPRPYLTKDQLTAQQAPKPEVASAVAGPKAGPGQGSASLRSAAGQRSPTGQGITGQQGPAMGPHGPASGNPVAEAAKRRTGGASGGAGGLGPGPATPPTGPSAPARPHLPTPPKPPTPPTPGGPGR
;
A
#
# COMPACT_ATOMS: atom_id res chain seq x y z
N MET A 1 12.25 9.13 -16.40
CA MET A 1 11.06 9.76 -15.79
C MET A 1 10.14 8.62 -15.36
N THR A 2 9.59 8.67 -14.15
CA THR A 2 8.76 7.57 -13.62
C THR A 2 7.41 7.52 -14.32
N GLU A 3 7.05 6.34 -14.83
CA GLU A 3 5.74 6.14 -15.45
C GLU A 3 4.66 5.86 -14.38
N ARG A 4 3.42 6.30 -14.63
CA ARG A 4 2.32 6.18 -13.66
C ARG A 4 1.45 4.96 -13.96
N VAL A 5 1.35 4.05 -13.00
CA VAL A 5 0.40 2.93 -13.06
C VAL A 5 -0.95 3.43 -12.52
N SER A 6 -1.74 3.96 -13.45
CA SER A 6 -3.00 4.63 -13.20
C SER A 6 -4.14 3.64 -12.95
N GLY A 7 -4.57 3.51 -11.69
CA GLY A 7 -5.76 2.75 -11.33
C GLY A 7 -7.06 3.39 -11.83
N ARG A 8 -7.06 4.70 -12.12
CA ARG A 8 -8.19 5.35 -12.83
C ARG A 8 -8.42 4.75 -14.22
N ASP A 9 -7.36 4.32 -14.89
CA ASP A 9 -7.47 3.68 -16.20
C ASP A 9 -7.91 2.23 -16.07
N VAL A 10 -7.49 1.52 -15.01
CA VAL A 10 -8.00 0.19 -14.63
C VAL A 10 -9.50 0.25 -14.30
N LEU A 11 -9.95 1.24 -13.52
CA LEU A 11 -11.37 1.42 -13.19
C LEU A 11 -12.20 1.82 -14.42
N ARG A 12 -11.63 2.60 -15.35
CA ARG A 12 -12.28 2.86 -16.64
C ARG A 12 -12.40 1.57 -17.46
N GLN A 13 -11.33 0.80 -17.61
CA GLN A 13 -11.37 -0.51 -18.29
C GLN A 13 -12.40 -1.46 -17.67
N ALA A 14 -12.49 -1.54 -16.34
CA ALA A 14 -13.50 -2.35 -15.66
C ALA A 14 -14.92 -1.84 -15.91
N LYS A 15 -15.15 -0.51 -15.91
CA LYS A 15 -16.44 0.09 -16.32
C LYS A 15 -16.80 -0.26 -17.76
N ASP A 16 -15.88 -0.06 -18.70
CA ASP A 16 -16.11 -0.33 -20.12
C ASP A 16 -16.36 -1.83 -20.40
N LEU A 17 -15.66 -2.73 -19.70
CA LEU A 17 -15.87 -4.18 -19.78
C LEU A 17 -17.23 -4.62 -19.22
N TYR A 18 -17.70 -3.99 -18.15
CA TYR A 18 -18.85 -4.46 -17.36
C TYR A 18 -20.15 -3.67 -17.59
N ALA A 19 -20.10 -2.49 -18.22
CA ALA A 19 -21.29 -1.72 -18.59
C ALA A 19 -22.28 -2.52 -19.45
N ARG A 20 -21.79 -3.50 -20.23
CA ARG A 20 -22.62 -4.41 -21.05
C ARG A 20 -23.66 -5.20 -20.25
N TYR A 21 -23.40 -5.48 -18.97
CA TYR A 21 -24.28 -6.25 -18.09
C TYR A 21 -25.34 -5.38 -17.39
N ARG A 22 -25.26 -4.05 -17.53
CA ARG A 22 -26.12 -3.12 -16.79
C ARG A 22 -27.60 -3.38 -17.04
N ASP A 23 -27.95 -3.69 -18.29
CA ASP A 23 -29.34 -3.86 -18.71
C ASP A 23 -29.87 -5.26 -18.40
N ASP A 24 -28.99 -6.23 -18.12
CA ASP A 24 -29.35 -7.51 -17.48
C ASP A 24 -29.61 -7.34 -15.98
N VAL A 25 -28.79 -6.53 -15.29
CA VAL A 25 -28.84 -6.34 -13.83
C VAL A 25 -29.97 -5.40 -13.39
N ALA A 26 -30.10 -4.23 -14.02
CA ALA A 26 -31.01 -3.18 -13.54
C ALA A 26 -32.49 -3.61 -13.39
N PRO A 27 -33.07 -4.46 -14.27
CA PRO A 27 -34.44 -4.94 -14.10
C PRO A 27 -34.65 -5.90 -12.91
N THR A 28 -33.58 -6.43 -12.31
CA THR A 28 -33.67 -7.48 -11.27
C THR A 28 -33.93 -6.96 -9.86
N GLY A 29 -33.74 -5.66 -9.61
CA GLY A 29 -33.76 -5.08 -8.26
C GLY A 29 -32.64 -5.59 -7.33
N GLN A 30 -31.60 -6.25 -7.87
CA GLN A 30 -30.45 -6.67 -7.09
C GLN A 30 -29.69 -5.46 -6.52
N ARG A 31 -29.20 -5.58 -5.28
CA ARG A 31 -28.52 -4.48 -4.58
C ARG A 31 -27.23 -4.86 -3.89
N VAL A 32 -26.39 -3.85 -3.66
CA VAL A 32 -25.20 -3.94 -2.80
C VAL A 32 -25.43 -3.07 -1.57
N THR A 33 -25.26 -3.63 -0.38
CA THR A 33 -25.36 -2.90 0.90
C THR A 33 -23.98 -2.44 1.35
N ILE A 34 -23.79 -1.12 1.50
CA ILE A 34 -22.52 -0.49 1.89
C ILE A 34 -22.71 0.17 3.25
N ILE A 35 -22.08 -0.34 4.29
CA ILE A 35 -22.21 0.13 5.68
C ILE A 35 -20.96 0.92 6.06
N ARG A 36 -21.13 2.17 6.49
CA ARG A 36 -20.05 3.01 7.06
C ARG A 36 -20.48 3.63 8.39
N PHE A 37 -19.52 4.22 9.10
CA PHE A 37 -19.72 4.86 10.40
C PHE A 37 -19.45 6.36 10.33
N GLN A 38 -20.18 7.16 11.10
CA GLN A 38 -19.90 8.58 11.32
C GLN A 38 -18.93 8.77 12.50
N PRO A 39 -18.02 9.77 12.44
CA PRO A 39 -17.18 10.12 13.58
C PRO A 39 -18.00 10.76 14.71
N ALA A 40 -17.65 10.43 15.95
CA ALA A 40 -18.12 11.14 17.13
C ALA A 40 -17.43 12.51 17.25
N GLU A 41 -18.08 13.47 17.91
CA GLU A 41 -17.51 14.79 18.18
C GLU A 41 -16.22 14.70 19.02
N ASN A 42 -16.15 13.75 19.94
CA ASN A 42 -14.99 13.47 20.78
C ASN A 42 -14.00 12.44 20.19
N ASP A 43 -14.18 11.96 18.96
CA ASP A 43 -13.22 11.03 18.34
C ASP A 43 -11.85 11.72 18.12
N PRO A 44 -10.73 10.98 18.24
CA PRO A 44 -9.39 11.50 17.93
C PRO A 44 -9.28 12.00 16.48
N PRO A 45 -8.49 13.06 16.20
CA PRO A 45 -8.35 13.63 14.85
C PRO A 45 -7.92 12.59 13.79
N GLU A 46 -7.00 11.71 14.11
CA GLU A 46 -6.50 10.64 13.24
C GLU A 46 -7.54 9.55 12.96
N TRP A 47 -8.55 9.40 13.82
CA TRP A 47 -9.70 8.53 13.58
C TRP A 47 -10.75 9.20 12.70
N LYS A 48 -11.03 10.50 12.91
CA LYS A 48 -11.91 11.32 12.06
C LYS A 48 -11.44 11.32 10.60
N VAL A 49 -10.12 11.45 10.36
CA VAL A 49 -9.54 11.38 9.01
C VAL A 49 -9.75 10.00 8.36
N LYS A 50 -9.68 8.90 9.13
CA LYS A 50 -9.96 7.54 8.62
C LYS A 50 -11.44 7.35 8.27
N LEU A 51 -12.37 7.95 9.01
CA LEU A 51 -13.80 7.90 8.70
C LEU A 51 -14.19 8.79 7.51
N GLU A 52 -13.49 9.91 7.27
CA GLU A 52 -13.66 10.68 6.04
C GLU A 52 -13.11 9.93 4.81
N ALA A 53 -11.96 9.26 4.92
CA ALA A 53 -11.48 8.33 3.88
C ALA A 53 -12.48 7.21 3.57
N SER A 54 -13.06 6.60 4.62
CA SER A 54 -14.11 5.58 4.54
C SER A 54 -15.37 6.10 3.82
N LYS A 55 -15.77 7.35 4.05
CA LYS A 55 -16.87 8.03 3.34
C LYS A 55 -16.55 8.22 1.85
N VAL A 56 -15.39 8.76 1.49
CA VAL A 56 -15.00 8.97 0.09
C VAL A 56 -14.94 7.63 -0.68
N SER A 57 -14.41 6.57 -0.06
CA SER A 57 -14.45 5.21 -0.61
C SER A 57 -15.89 4.69 -0.78
N ALA A 58 -16.78 4.91 0.21
CA ALA A 58 -18.17 4.46 0.14
C ALA A 58 -18.95 5.15 -0.99
N GLU A 59 -18.79 6.46 -1.16
CA GLU A 59 -19.41 7.23 -2.24
C GLU A 59 -18.91 6.81 -3.63
N GLN A 60 -17.64 6.39 -3.74
CA GLN A 60 -17.12 5.80 -4.98
C GLN A 60 -17.69 4.39 -5.23
N LYS A 61 -17.90 3.59 -4.17
CA LYS A 61 -18.53 2.26 -4.26
C LYS A 61 -19.98 2.36 -4.74
N VAL A 62 -20.80 3.23 -4.14
CA VAL A 62 -22.16 3.57 -4.58
C VAL A 62 -22.21 3.84 -6.10
N LYS A 63 -21.48 4.88 -6.56
CA LYS A 63 -21.42 5.32 -7.97
C LYS A 63 -20.86 4.30 -8.97
N SER A 64 -20.32 3.18 -8.49
CA SER A 64 -19.72 2.14 -9.32
C SER A 64 -20.59 0.89 -9.40
N PHE A 65 -21.38 0.58 -8.37
CA PHE A 65 -22.43 -0.43 -8.44
C PHE A 65 -23.69 0.08 -9.16
N GLU A 66 -24.07 1.35 -8.96
CA GLU A 66 -25.15 2.01 -9.72
C GLU A 66 -24.88 2.03 -11.23
N HIS A 67 -23.61 2.22 -11.61
CA HIS A 67 -23.17 2.17 -13.01
C HIS A 67 -23.35 0.78 -13.63
N LEU A 68 -23.28 -0.28 -12.82
CA LEU A 68 -23.57 -1.67 -13.21
C LEU A 68 -25.06 -2.03 -13.09
N GLY A 69 -25.93 -1.11 -12.71
CA GLY A 69 -27.37 -1.34 -12.58
C GLY A 69 -27.82 -1.89 -11.22
N PHE A 70 -26.92 -2.18 -10.29
CA PHE A 70 -27.31 -2.56 -8.92
C PHE A 70 -27.83 -1.34 -8.14
N GLU A 71 -28.85 -1.52 -7.31
CA GLU A 71 -29.18 -0.50 -6.30
C GLU A 71 -28.06 -0.44 -5.25
N ALA A 72 -27.80 0.75 -4.70
CA ALA A 72 -26.77 0.96 -3.68
C ALA A 72 -27.41 1.36 -2.33
N ASN A 73 -27.58 0.39 -1.43
CA ASN A 73 -28.09 0.63 -0.07
C ASN A 73 -26.95 1.18 0.82
N HIS A 74 -26.76 2.49 0.82
CA HIS A 74 -25.71 3.19 1.57
C HIS A 74 -26.14 3.47 3.02
N VAL A 75 -25.85 2.52 3.92
CA VAL A 75 -26.17 2.64 5.35
C VAL A 75 -25.08 3.44 6.08
N VAL A 76 -25.52 4.48 6.80
CA VAL A 76 -24.65 5.39 7.55
C VAL A 76 -24.95 5.28 9.03
N MET A 77 -24.13 4.53 9.76
CA MET A 77 -24.29 4.28 11.19
C MET A 77 -23.86 5.53 12.00
N PRO A 78 -24.70 6.05 12.91
CA PRO A 78 -24.38 7.24 13.69
C PRO A 78 -23.32 6.97 14.78
N PRO A 79 -22.74 8.03 15.39
CA PRO A 79 -21.85 7.90 16.55
C PRO A 79 -22.57 7.18 17.70
N GLY A 80 -21.81 6.48 18.55
CA GLY A 80 -22.36 5.72 19.67
C GLY A 80 -23.16 4.46 19.28
N THR A 81 -23.20 4.08 17.99
CA THR A 81 -23.85 2.84 17.50
C THR A 81 -23.51 1.64 18.39
N THR A 82 -24.56 1.00 18.92
CA THR A 82 -24.44 -0.17 19.79
C THR A 82 -24.20 -1.47 19.00
N ARG A 83 -23.70 -2.49 19.72
CA ARG A 83 -23.55 -3.85 19.19
C ARG A 83 -24.88 -4.45 18.71
N ALA A 84 -26.00 -4.09 19.32
CA ALA A 84 -27.33 -4.55 18.90
C ALA A 84 -27.78 -3.90 17.58
N GLN A 85 -27.63 -2.59 17.45
CA GLN A 85 -28.00 -1.85 16.22
C GLN A 85 -27.19 -2.31 15.01
N PHE A 86 -25.86 -2.42 15.15
CA PHE A 86 -25.02 -2.91 14.04
C PHE A 86 -25.30 -4.38 13.70
N ALA A 87 -25.57 -5.22 14.70
CA ALA A 87 -25.99 -6.60 14.45
C ALA A 87 -27.33 -6.68 13.70
N ALA A 88 -28.30 -5.83 14.02
CA ALA A 88 -29.59 -5.79 13.32
C ALA A 88 -29.45 -5.37 11.85
N VAL A 89 -28.58 -4.38 11.55
CA VAL A 89 -28.30 -3.96 10.16
C VAL A 89 -27.61 -5.07 9.36
N LEU A 90 -26.63 -5.77 9.96
CA LEU A 90 -26.01 -6.95 9.33
C LEU A 90 -27.03 -8.07 9.10
N GLU A 91 -27.90 -8.34 10.07
CA GLU A 91 -28.93 -9.37 9.97
C GLU A 91 -29.94 -9.05 8.87
N GLN A 92 -30.41 -7.80 8.77
CA GLN A 92 -31.27 -7.33 7.70
C GLN A 92 -30.61 -7.48 6.32
N ALA A 93 -29.33 -7.13 6.19
CA ALA A 93 -28.60 -7.26 4.92
C ALA A 93 -28.30 -8.73 4.54
N ASN A 94 -28.09 -9.60 5.53
CA ASN A 94 -27.98 -11.05 5.34
C ASN A 94 -29.32 -11.64 4.85
N GLN A 95 -30.43 -11.26 5.47
CA GLN A 95 -31.76 -11.82 5.18
C GLN A 95 -32.43 -11.22 3.93
N ASP A 96 -32.09 -9.99 3.54
CA ASP A 96 -32.58 -9.37 2.32
C ASP A 96 -32.12 -10.15 1.07
N ALA A 97 -33.06 -10.80 0.39
CA ALA A 97 -32.82 -11.54 -0.84
C ALA A 97 -32.38 -10.65 -2.01
N ALA A 98 -32.73 -9.36 -2.02
CA ALA A 98 -32.23 -8.42 -3.04
C ALA A 98 -30.75 -8.09 -2.81
N THR A 99 -30.29 -8.02 -1.56
CA THR A 99 -28.89 -7.76 -1.23
C THR A 99 -28.01 -8.95 -1.63
N ARG A 100 -27.23 -8.74 -2.69
CA ARG A 100 -26.28 -9.71 -3.26
C ARG A 100 -24.93 -9.69 -2.56
N ALA A 101 -24.47 -8.50 -2.22
CA ALA A 101 -23.17 -8.25 -1.60
C ALA A 101 -23.29 -7.24 -0.46
N ILE A 102 -22.43 -7.40 0.55
CA ILE A 102 -22.33 -6.52 1.72
C ILE A 102 -20.89 -6.06 1.86
N ILE A 103 -20.68 -4.76 2.05
CA ILE A 103 -19.37 -4.15 2.34
C ILE A 103 -19.47 -3.39 3.66
N VAL A 104 -18.70 -3.80 4.66
CA VAL A 104 -18.50 -3.00 5.89
C VAL A 104 -17.21 -2.19 5.73
N GLN A 105 -17.35 -0.89 5.53
CA GLN A 105 -16.21 -0.01 5.28
C GLN A 105 -15.28 0.05 6.50
N PHE A 106 -13.99 -0.18 6.25
CA PHE A 106 -12.95 -0.17 7.29
C PHE A 106 -12.48 1.28 7.57
N PRO A 107 -12.14 1.63 8.83
CA PRO A 107 -12.26 0.84 10.04
C PRO A 107 -13.66 0.95 10.69
N PRO A 108 -14.30 -0.16 11.09
CA PRO A 108 -15.42 -0.10 12.04
C PRO A 108 -14.92 0.25 13.45
N PRO A 109 -15.74 0.90 14.30
CA PRO A 109 -15.43 1.08 15.73
C PRO A 109 -15.03 -0.23 16.41
N ALA A 110 -14.05 -0.20 17.31
CA ALA A 110 -13.40 -1.40 17.84
C ALA A 110 -14.37 -2.36 18.57
N HIS A 111 -15.38 -1.84 19.26
CA HIS A 111 -16.43 -2.64 19.91
C HIS A 111 -17.41 -3.30 18.94
N LEU A 112 -17.45 -2.84 17.68
CA LEU A 112 -18.28 -3.37 16.59
C LEU A 112 -17.49 -4.30 15.66
N GLN A 113 -16.18 -4.13 15.52
CA GLN A 113 -15.33 -4.93 14.62
C GLN A 113 -15.54 -6.47 14.73
N PRO A 114 -15.71 -7.08 15.92
CA PRO A 114 -15.97 -8.53 16.01
C PRO A 114 -17.30 -8.96 15.36
N LEU A 115 -18.29 -8.07 15.24
CA LEU A 115 -19.59 -8.38 14.64
C LEU A 115 -19.53 -8.47 13.12
N VAL A 116 -18.48 -7.99 12.45
CA VAL A 116 -18.30 -8.18 10.99
C VAL A 116 -18.25 -9.68 10.64
N GLN A 117 -17.85 -10.54 11.58
CA GLN A 117 -17.90 -12.00 11.42
C GLN A 117 -19.32 -12.59 11.45
N ARG A 118 -20.38 -11.78 11.67
CA ARG A 118 -21.79 -12.17 11.47
C ARG A 118 -22.28 -11.97 10.03
N MET A 119 -21.51 -11.30 9.18
CA MET A 119 -21.84 -11.16 7.77
C MET A 119 -21.90 -12.55 7.11
N ASP A 120 -22.88 -12.75 6.23
CA ASP A 120 -22.98 -13.92 5.37
C ASP A 120 -21.75 -13.98 4.45
N PRO A 121 -20.90 -15.03 4.54
CA PRO A 121 -19.71 -15.15 3.70
C PRO A 121 -20.04 -15.21 2.21
N ALA A 122 -21.22 -15.70 1.82
CA ALA A 122 -21.61 -15.70 0.41
C ALA A 122 -21.65 -14.26 -0.13
N LYS A 123 -22.16 -13.31 0.67
CA LYS A 123 -22.28 -11.88 0.33
C LYS A 123 -20.99 -11.07 0.58
N ASP A 124 -19.94 -11.70 1.11
CA ASP A 124 -18.68 -11.05 1.47
C ASP A 124 -17.73 -10.91 0.27
N ILE A 125 -17.91 -9.87 -0.53
CA ILE A 125 -17.07 -9.58 -1.69
C ILE A 125 -15.73 -8.89 -1.36
N ASP A 126 -15.44 -8.61 -0.09
CA ASP A 126 -14.22 -7.89 0.35
C ASP A 126 -13.39 -8.69 1.39
N ALA A 127 -13.65 -10.00 1.50
CA ALA A 127 -12.96 -10.96 2.39
C ALA A 127 -12.86 -10.54 3.87
N LEU A 128 -13.88 -9.86 4.38
CA LEU A 128 -13.93 -9.42 5.78
C LEU A 128 -14.26 -10.58 6.75
N THR A 129 -14.86 -11.66 6.26
CA THR A 129 -15.20 -12.88 7.02
C THR A 129 -14.02 -13.87 7.00
N LYS A 130 -13.19 -13.79 8.06
CA LYS A 130 -11.91 -14.49 8.14
C LYS A 130 -12.09 -16.01 8.02
N GLY A 131 -11.43 -16.62 7.04
CA GLY A 131 -11.48 -18.07 6.79
C GLY A 131 -12.86 -18.60 6.37
N ARG A 132 -13.79 -17.73 5.96
CA ARG A 132 -15.12 -18.12 5.45
C ARG A 132 -15.50 -17.48 4.12
N SER A 133 -14.96 -16.31 3.79
CA SER A 133 -15.17 -15.68 2.48
C SER A 133 -14.78 -16.60 1.32
N PRO A 134 -15.50 -16.56 0.17
CA PRO A 134 -15.06 -17.23 -1.05
C PRO A 134 -13.81 -16.59 -1.69
N TYR A 135 -13.33 -15.45 -1.19
CA TYR A 135 -12.14 -14.76 -1.69
C TYR A 135 -10.97 -14.89 -0.71
N ALA A 136 -9.78 -15.25 -1.22
CA ALA A 136 -8.58 -15.49 -0.40
C ALA A 136 -8.01 -14.21 0.26
N ALA A 137 -8.29 -13.03 -0.32
CA ALA A 137 -7.81 -11.73 0.17
C ALA A 137 -8.86 -10.63 -0.08
N CYS A 138 -8.75 -9.50 0.62
CA CYS A 138 -9.62 -8.33 0.39
C CYS A 138 -9.39 -7.72 -0.99
N ALA A 139 -10.35 -6.92 -1.47
CA ALA A 139 -10.33 -6.41 -2.84
C ALA A 139 -9.13 -5.49 -3.12
N THR A 140 -8.67 -4.75 -2.11
CA THR A 140 -7.45 -3.93 -2.15
C THR A 140 -6.20 -4.81 -2.31
N ALA A 141 -6.09 -5.92 -1.57
CA ALA A 141 -4.93 -6.81 -1.60
C ALA A 141 -4.82 -7.60 -2.92
N GLU A 142 -5.93 -8.18 -3.41
CA GLU A 142 -5.97 -8.82 -4.72
C GLU A 142 -5.61 -7.80 -5.83
N GLY A 143 -6.16 -6.59 -5.74
CA GLY A 143 -5.88 -5.50 -6.66
C GLY A 143 -4.40 -5.12 -6.71
N ILE A 144 -3.73 -5.05 -5.56
CA ILE A 144 -2.29 -4.81 -5.46
C ILE A 144 -1.49 -5.94 -6.13
N CYS A 145 -1.81 -7.20 -5.87
CA CYS A 145 -1.10 -8.33 -6.48
C CYS A 145 -1.23 -8.33 -8.02
N ARG A 146 -2.42 -8.04 -8.55
CA ARG A 146 -2.69 -7.90 -9.99
C ARG A 146 -2.04 -6.66 -10.62
N VAL A 147 -1.72 -5.63 -9.83
CA VAL A 147 -0.90 -4.47 -10.25
C VAL A 147 0.60 -4.80 -10.26
N VAL A 148 1.05 -5.71 -9.38
CA VAL A 148 2.43 -6.17 -9.27
C VAL A 148 2.80 -7.21 -10.34
N GLU A 149 1.88 -8.12 -10.68
CA GLU A 149 2.06 -9.23 -11.64
C GLU A 149 2.86 -8.89 -12.91
N PRO A 150 2.59 -7.80 -13.66
CA PRO A 150 3.30 -7.52 -14.92
C PRO A 150 4.78 -7.15 -14.74
N PHE A 151 5.17 -6.76 -13.52
CA PHE A 151 6.53 -6.36 -13.12
C PHE A 151 7.29 -7.48 -12.40
N ALA A 152 6.60 -8.59 -12.10
CA ALA A 152 7.04 -9.61 -11.16
C ALA A 152 7.81 -10.80 -11.78
N LYS A 153 8.24 -10.69 -13.05
CA LYS A 153 9.08 -11.69 -13.73
C LYS A 153 10.53 -11.57 -13.25
N ASP A 154 11.39 -12.53 -13.57
CA ASP A 154 12.82 -12.49 -13.21
C ASP A 154 13.04 -12.43 -11.68
N ASP A 155 12.34 -13.31 -10.97
CA ASP A 155 12.37 -13.62 -9.53
C ASP A 155 12.70 -12.46 -8.55
N PRO A 156 11.92 -11.36 -8.61
CA PRO A 156 12.20 -10.14 -7.87
C PRO A 156 12.03 -10.32 -6.36
N VAL A 157 12.78 -9.54 -5.60
CA VAL A 157 12.48 -9.33 -4.18
C VAL A 157 11.41 -8.26 -4.07
N ILE A 158 10.27 -8.60 -3.45
CA ILE A 158 9.14 -7.68 -3.25
C ILE A 158 9.09 -7.28 -1.77
N ALA A 159 9.37 -6.02 -1.47
CA ALA A 159 9.19 -5.48 -0.12
C ALA A 159 7.72 -5.13 0.14
N VAL A 160 7.18 -5.57 1.27
CA VAL A 160 5.81 -5.22 1.71
C VAL A 160 5.89 -4.51 3.06
N VAL A 161 5.60 -3.22 3.06
CA VAL A 161 5.66 -2.32 4.21
C VAL A 161 4.26 -2.15 4.82
N GLY A 162 4.10 -2.53 6.08
CA GLY A 162 2.80 -2.75 6.72
C GLY A 162 2.32 -4.20 6.58
N SER A 163 3.25 -5.15 6.43
CA SER A 163 3.00 -6.58 6.16
C SER A 163 2.06 -7.26 7.16
N LYS A 164 1.97 -6.79 8.41
CA LYS A 164 1.14 -7.38 9.47
C LYS A 164 -0.28 -6.78 9.51
N GLY A 165 -0.56 -5.73 8.76
CA GLY A 165 -1.90 -5.13 8.62
C GLY A 165 -2.87 -6.01 7.81
N PHE A 166 -4.18 -5.70 7.83
CA PHE A 166 -5.19 -6.53 7.16
C PHE A 166 -4.96 -6.66 5.64
N VAL A 167 -4.66 -5.55 4.95
CA VAL A 167 -4.30 -5.57 3.52
C VAL A 167 -2.92 -6.22 3.31
N GLY A 168 -1.95 -5.91 4.18
CA GLY A 168 -0.60 -6.46 4.13
C GLY A 168 -0.55 -7.98 4.20
N GLN A 169 -1.29 -8.58 5.14
CA GLN A 169 -1.40 -10.04 5.27
C GLN A 169 -1.97 -10.68 4.01
N GLY A 170 -2.97 -10.05 3.36
CA GLY A 170 -3.51 -10.50 2.08
C GLY A 170 -2.46 -10.49 0.97
N VAL A 171 -1.80 -9.34 0.77
CA VAL A 171 -0.74 -9.17 -0.25
C VAL A 171 0.42 -10.16 -0.02
N VAL A 172 0.87 -10.30 1.22
CA VAL A 172 1.95 -11.20 1.62
C VAL A 172 1.58 -12.66 1.38
N THR A 173 0.37 -13.08 1.72
CA THR A 173 -0.06 -14.47 1.49
C THR A 173 -0.17 -14.75 -0.01
N THR A 174 -0.89 -13.91 -0.77
CA THR A 174 -1.09 -14.11 -2.22
C THR A 174 0.23 -14.10 -3.01
N LEU A 175 1.13 -13.15 -2.76
CA LEU A 175 2.42 -13.11 -3.46
C LEU A 175 3.34 -14.30 -3.08
N ARG A 176 3.25 -14.80 -1.84
CA ARG A 176 4.02 -15.97 -1.39
C ARG A 176 3.48 -17.27 -2.01
N GLU A 177 2.16 -17.39 -2.13
CA GLU A 177 1.49 -18.51 -2.84
C GLU A 177 1.80 -18.50 -4.34
N GLN A 178 2.01 -17.32 -4.93
CA GLN A 178 2.54 -17.14 -6.29
C GLN A 178 4.05 -17.41 -6.41
N GLY A 179 4.74 -17.76 -5.32
CA GLY A 179 6.16 -18.14 -5.30
C GLY A 179 7.16 -16.98 -5.20
N HIS A 180 6.70 -15.73 -5.03
CA HIS A 180 7.60 -14.57 -5.00
C HIS A 180 8.41 -14.46 -3.71
N ARG A 181 9.61 -13.89 -3.82
CA ARG A 181 10.53 -13.66 -2.70
C ARG A 181 10.14 -12.38 -1.97
N LEU A 182 9.70 -12.49 -0.72
CA LEU A 182 9.18 -11.35 0.05
C LEU A 182 10.19 -10.78 1.05
N MET A 183 10.18 -9.45 1.19
CA MET A 183 10.79 -8.73 2.30
C MET A 183 9.67 -8.05 3.12
N GLU A 184 9.18 -8.76 4.12
CA GLU A 184 8.15 -8.25 5.03
C GLU A 184 8.74 -7.23 6.01
N LEU A 185 8.14 -6.04 6.09
CA LEU A 185 8.53 -4.94 6.96
C LEU A 185 7.29 -4.35 7.64
N ASP A 186 7.39 -4.01 8.92
CA ASP A 186 6.27 -3.48 9.70
C ASP A 186 6.73 -2.48 10.78
N ALA A 187 5.88 -2.19 11.78
CA ALA A 187 6.21 -1.25 12.84
C ALA A 187 7.46 -1.71 13.63
N GLY A 188 8.50 -0.86 13.63
CA GLY A 188 9.79 -1.12 14.29
C GLY A 188 10.91 -1.60 13.36
N ASP A 189 10.61 -1.98 12.11
CA ASP A 189 11.64 -2.34 11.12
C ASP A 189 12.36 -1.11 10.53
N ASP A 190 13.64 -1.28 10.18
CA ASP A 190 14.37 -0.29 9.39
C ASP A 190 13.88 -0.28 7.94
N LEU A 191 13.00 0.69 7.61
CA LEU A 191 12.42 0.82 6.28
C LEU A 191 13.45 1.12 5.18
N ARG A 192 14.70 1.49 5.50
CA ARG A 192 15.77 1.64 4.50
C ARG A 192 16.08 0.32 3.80
N ARG A 193 15.70 -0.83 4.37
CA ARG A 193 15.82 -2.17 3.76
C ARG A 193 15.10 -2.27 2.40
N VAL A 194 14.07 -1.46 2.12
CA VAL A 194 13.40 -1.47 0.78
C VAL A 194 14.34 -1.09 -0.37
N ARG A 195 15.49 -0.45 -0.09
CA ARG A 195 16.55 -0.15 -1.06
C ARG A 195 17.12 -1.39 -1.76
N ASP A 196 16.97 -2.56 -1.17
CA ASP A 196 17.51 -3.83 -1.66
C ASP A 196 16.47 -4.71 -2.37
N ALA A 197 15.21 -4.29 -2.39
CA ALA A 197 14.13 -4.93 -3.13
C ALA A 197 14.01 -4.43 -4.58
N ASP A 198 13.43 -5.23 -5.46
CA ASP A 198 13.09 -4.85 -6.85
C ASP A 198 11.77 -4.06 -6.93
N ILE A 199 10.81 -4.42 -6.08
CA ILE A 199 9.46 -3.85 -6.03
C ILE A 199 9.17 -3.46 -4.58
N VAL A 200 8.52 -2.31 -4.37
CA VAL A 200 8.11 -1.84 -3.04
C VAL A 200 6.60 -1.68 -3.00
N VAL A 201 5.94 -2.31 -2.04
CA VAL A 201 4.51 -2.17 -1.76
C VAL A 201 4.34 -1.53 -0.38
N SER A 202 3.58 -0.46 -0.28
CA SER A 202 3.28 0.21 0.99
C SER A 202 1.77 0.26 1.23
N VAL A 203 1.35 -0.30 2.36
CA VAL A 203 -0.06 -0.51 2.79
C VAL A 203 -0.26 -0.10 4.25
N THR A 204 0.47 0.92 4.70
CA THR A 204 0.51 1.36 6.10
C THR A 204 -0.57 2.38 6.44
N GLY A 205 -0.91 3.27 5.49
CA GLY A 205 -1.77 4.44 5.75
C GLY A 205 -1.08 5.53 6.58
N ASN A 206 0.26 5.56 6.59
CA ASN A 206 1.09 6.53 7.32
C ASN A 206 1.71 7.54 6.32
N PRO A 207 1.19 8.78 6.23
CA PRO A 207 1.54 9.71 5.15
C PRO A 207 3.04 10.00 5.03
N GLY A 208 3.60 9.75 3.84
CA GLY A 208 4.98 10.08 3.52
C GLY A 208 6.03 9.32 4.36
N ILE A 209 5.70 8.15 4.91
CA ILE A 209 6.66 7.30 5.62
C ILE A 209 7.83 6.85 4.72
N LEU A 210 7.62 6.71 3.40
CA LEU A 210 8.66 6.45 2.41
C LEU A 210 9.11 7.74 1.69
N GLY A 211 10.12 8.40 2.26
CA GLY A 211 10.83 9.52 1.63
C GLY A 211 11.91 9.14 0.60
N PRO A 212 12.54 10.12 -0.08
CA PRO A 212 13.53 9.91 -1.14
C PRO A 212 14.67 8.95 -0.78
N ASP A 213 15.09 8.96 0.48
CA ASP A 213 16.11 8.04 1.00
C ASP A 213 15.77 6.55 0.79
N HIS A 214 14.50 6.17 0.72
CA HIS A 214 14.07 4.77 0.65
C HIS A 214 14.05 4.23 -0.78
N LEU A 215 13.62 5.03 -1.75
CA LEU A 215 13.40 4.57 -3.13
C LEU A 215 14.68 4.61 -3.96
N ARG A 216 14.75 3.81 -5.03
CA ARG A 216 15.93 3.72 -5.91
C ARG A 216 15.53 3.65 -7.39
N PRO A 217 16.37 4.14 -8.33
CA PRO A 217 16.12 4.05 -9.77
C PRO A 217 15.93 2.64 -10.32
N HIS A 218 16.40 1.61 -9.61
CA HIS A 218 16.17 0.21 -10.00
C HIS A 218 14.84 -0.38 -9.50
N HIS A 219 14.07 0.35 -8.68
CA HIS A 219 12.73 -0.09 -8.28
C HIS A 219 11.82 -0.14 -9.50
N ARG A 220 11.49 -1.37 -9.91
CA ARG A 220 10.69 -1.68 -11.11
C ARG A 220 9.30 -1.08 -10.99
N LEU A 221 8.71 -1.20 -9.79
CA LEU A 221 7.41 -0.65 -9.40
C LEU A 221 7.43 -0.24 -7.92
N VAL A 222 6.79 0.89 -7.61
CA VAL A 222 6.42 1.29 -6.25
C VAL A 222 4.91 1.45 -6.14
N VAL A 223 4.29 0.60 -5.33
CA VAL A 223 2.86 0.65 -5.01
C VAL A 223 2.66 1.46 -3.73
N ASP A 224 2.05 2.63 -3.89
CA ASP A 224 1.55 3.50 -2.83
C ASP A 224 0.03 3.26 -2.67
N SER A 225 -0.35 2.50 -1.63
CA SER A 225 -1.75 2.27 -1.26
C SER A 225 -2.24 3.21 -0.16
N GLY A 226 -1.45 4.20 0.25
CA GLY A 226 -1.85 5.16 1.27
C GLY A 226 -3.00 6.05 0.78
N PHE A 227 -3.98 6.32 1.63
CA PHE A 227 -5.05 7.27 1.34
C PHE A 227 -5.44 8.02 2.61
N VAL A 228 -4.85 9.20 2.80
CA VAL A 228 -5.12 10.05 3.96
C VAL A 228 -5.54 11.44 3.48
N PRO A 229 -6.84 11.77 3.55
CA PRO A 229 -7.36 13.11 3.29
C PRO A 229 -6.68 14.17 4.16
N GLN A 230 -6.57 15.38 3.64
CA GLN A 230 -5.94 16.53 4.29
C GLN A 230 -6.96 17.68 4.43
N ALA A 231 -6.71 18.61 5.36
CA ALA A 231 -7.62 19.74 5.61
C ALA A 231 -7.71 20.73 4.43
N ASP A 232 -6.74 20.71 3.50
CA ASP A 232 -6.74 21.49 2.25
C ASP A 232 -7.48 20.77 1.10
N GLY A 233 -8.13 19.64 1.36
CA GLY A 233 -8.82 18.82 0.36
C GLY A 233 -7.88 17.92 -0.47
N THR A 234 -6.57 17.96 -0.26
CA THR A 234 -5.62 17.05 -0.91
C THR A 234 -5.64 15.66 -0.27
N VAL A 235 -4.98 14.70 -0.92
CA VAL A 235 -4.76 13.36 -0.36
C VAL A 235 -3.26 13.05 -0.39
N LYS A 236 -2.74 12.54 0.72
CA LYS A 236 -1.37 12.01 0.82
C LYS A 236 -1.41 10.48 0.86
N GLY A 237 -0.42 9.89 0.19
CA GLY A 237 -0.10 8.47 0.26
C GLY A 237 1.05 8.22 1.23
N ASP A 238 1.48 6.97 1.30
CA ASP A 238 2.58 6.50 2.14
C ASP A 238 3.95 6.93 1.56
N VAL A 239 4.01 7.27 0.27
CA VAL A 239 5.22 7.77 -0.40
C VAL A 239 5.24 9.30 -0.47
N GLN A 240 6.38 9.92 -0.18
CA GLN A 240 6.54 11.38 -0.27
C GLN A 240 6.61 11.85 -1.74
N ARG A 241 6.02 13.01 -2.04
CA ARG A 241 6.03 13.58 -3.41
C ARG A 241 7.44 13.77 -3.98
N ALA A 242 8.41 14.14 -3.16
CA ALA A 242 9.82 14.27 -3.57
C ALA A 242 10.47 12.94 -4.00
N ALA A 243 9.86 11.79 -3.68
CA ALA A 243 10.31 10.47 -4.07
C ALA A 243 9.56 9.90 -5.30
N TYR A 244 8.51 10.59 -5.79
CA TYR A 244 7.64 10.07 -6.84
C TYR A 244 8.35 9.85 -8.18
N ASP A 245 9.43 10.58 -8.45
CA ASP A 245 10.17 10.53 -9.73
C ASP A 245 11.49 9.73 -9.67
N ILE A 246 11.66 8.95 -8.59
CA ILE A 246 12.82 8.06 -8.38
C ILE A 246 12.65 6.67 -9.02
N PRO A 247 11.56 5.91 -8.80
CA PRO A 247 11.44 4.54 -9.34
C PRO A 247 11.13 4.53 -10.84
N GLN A 248 11.11 3.36 -11.47
CA GLN A 248 10.74 3.24 -12.88
C GLN A 248 9.22 3.42 -13.08
N HIS A 249 8.42 2.79 -12.22
CA HIS A 249 6.96 2.91 -12.20
C HIS A 249 6.43 3.20 -10.80
N LEU A 250 5.33 3.95 -10.70
CA LEU A 250 4.66 4.22 -9.41
C LEU A 250 3.13 4.35 -9.56
N THR A 251 2.37 3.80 -8.62
CA THR A 251 0.91 4.04 -8.51
C THR A 251 0.65 5.39 -7.83
N PRO A 252 0.01 6.37 -8.48
CA PRO A 252 -0.11 7.71 -7.92
C PRO A 252 -1.22 7.80 -6.85
N VAL A 253 -0.98 8.47 -5.73
CA VAL A 253 -2.06 8.86 -4.80
C VAL A 253 -2.50 10.29 -5.05
N PRO A 254 -3.80 10.61 -5.15
CA PRO A 254 -4.92 9.69 -5.39
C PRO A 254 -4.95 9.21 -6.86
N GLY A 255 -5.55 8.06 -7.12
CA GLY A 255 -5.78 7.54 -8.48
C GLY A 255 -5.12 6.18 -8.79
N GLY A 256 -4.30 5.66 -7.88
CA GLY A 256 -3.70 4.32 -7.89
C GLY A 256 -4.63 3.28 -7.30
N ILE A 257 -4.29 2.72 -6.13
CA ILE A 257 -4.91 1.49 -5.62
C ILE A 257 -6.41 1.61 -5.28
N GLY A 258 -6.92 2.75 -4.79
CA GLY A 258 -8.36 2.91 -4.48
C GLY A 258 -9.29 2.62 -5.67
N PRO A 259 -9.04 3.21 -6.86
CA PRO A 259 -9.70 2.79 -8.10
C PRO A 259 -9.51 1.32 -8.50
N VAL A 260 -8.36 0.69 -8.18
CA VAL A 260 -8.15 -0.75 -8.46
C VAL A 260 -8.98 -1.63 -7.52
N GLU A 261 -9.07 -1.31 -6.23
CA GLU A 261 -10.00 -1.97 -5.28
C GLU A 261 -11.44 -1.94 -5.82
N MET A 262 -11.87 -0.80 -6.37
CA MET A 262 -13.18 -0.68 -6.98
C MET A 262 -13.34 -1.57 -8.22
N ALA A 263 -12.32 -1.64 -9.09
CA ALA A 263 -12.32 -2.53 -10.24
C ALA A 263 -12.40 -4.01 -9.82
N THR A 264 -11.68 -4.42 -8.75
CA THR A 264 -11.78 -5.74 -8.14
C THR A 264 -13.21 -6.02 -7.65
N LEU A 265 -13.81 -5.11 -6.88
CA LEU A 265 -15.17 -5.28 -6.34
C LEU A 265 -16.24 -5.37 -7.44
N MET A 266 -16.10 -4.60 -8.51
CA MET A 266 -16.96 -4.68 -9.68
C MET A 266 -16.84 -6.05 -10.38
N GLU A 267 -15.61 -6.53 -10.61
CA GLU A 267 -15.39 -7.85 -11.20
C GLU A 267 -15.98 -8.97 -10.33
N ARG A 268 -15.78 -8.92 -9.01
CA ARG A 268 -16.28 -9.91 -8.05
C ARG A 268 -17.81 -10.02 -8.07
N VAL A 269 -18.55 -8.91 -8.10
CA VAL A 269 -20.02 -8.97 -8.15
C VAL A 269 -20.54 -9.40 -9.53
N VAL A 270 -19.95 -8.92 -10.62
CA VAL A 270 -20.35 -9.30 -12.00
C VAL A 270 -20.11 -10.79 -12.26
N ARG A 271 -18.95 -11.33 -11.85
CA ARG A 271 -18.65 -12.77 -11.96
C ARG A 271 -19.58 -13.65 -11.14
N ARG A 272 -20.01 -13.18 -9.97
CA ARG A 272 -20.84 -13.99 -9.05
C ARG A 272 -22.33 -13.96 -9.40
N GLU A 273 -22.86 -12.81 -9.81
CA GLU A 273 -24.31 -12.62 -9.99
C GLU A 273 -24.79 -12.66 -11.45
N VAL A 274 -23.88 -12.50 -12.43
CA VAL A 274 -24.27 -12.29 -13.85
C VAL A 274 -23.55 -13.24 -14.81
N ASP A 275 -22.22 -13.21 -14.86
CA ASP A 275 -21.42 -13.95 -15.85
C ASP A 275 -20.11 -14.45 -15.23
N PRO A 276 -20.03 -15.72 -14.79
CA PRO A 276 -18.81 -16.27 -14.18
C PRO A 276 -17.60 -16.26 -15.12
N ASN A 277 -17.82 -16.13 -16.44
CA ASN A 277 -16.79 -16.06 -17.47
C ASN A 277 -16.46 -14.61 -17.89
N ALA A 278 -16.99 -13.60 -17.18
CA ALA A 278 -16.70 -12.19 -17.43
C ALA A 278 -15.18 -11.94 -17.49
N ARG A 279 -14.75 -11.09 -18.43
CA ARG A 279 -13.32 -10.82 -18.65
C ARG A 279 -12.75 -9.99 -17.50
N SER A 280 -11.62 -10.42 -16.95
CA SER A 280 -10.86 -9.62 -15.98
C SER A 280 -10.30 -8.35 -16.61
N TRP A 281 -10.34 -7.24 -15.86
CA TRP A 281 -9.46 -6.10 -16.11
C TRP A 281 -7.99 -6.49 -15.87
N LYS A 282 -7.05 -5.78 -16.49
CA LYS A 282 -5.61 -6.05 -16.40
C LYS A 282 -4.80 -4.74 -16.37
N VAL A 283 -3.63 -4.80 -15.75
CA VAL A 283 -2.57 -3.81 -15.98
C VAL A 283 -1.72 -4.31 -17.14
N GLU A 284 -1.65 -3.53 -18.22
CA GLU A 284 -0.83 -3.88 -19.38
C GLU A 284 0.67 -3.94 -19.02
N PRO A 285 1.43 -4.94 -19.53
CA PRO A 285 2.86 -5.05 -19.28
C PRO A 285 3.64 -3.82 -19.74
N ARG A 286 4.61 -3.39 -18.94
CA ARG A 286 5.44 -2.21 -19.21
C ARG A 286 6.93 -2.57 -19.16
N PRO A 287 7.78 -1.96 -20.02
CA PRO A 287 9.20 -2.23 -20.03
C PRO A 287 9.86 -1.67 -18.76
N TYR A 288 10.56 -2.51 -18.01
CA TYR A 288 11.43 -2.11 -16.91
C TYR A 288 12.84 -2.67 -17.16
N LEU A 289 13.83 -2.03 -16.54
CA LEU A 289 15.21 -2.48 -16.47
C LEU A 289 15.46 -3.18 -15.13
N THR A 290 16.24 -4.26 -15.14
CA THR A 290 16.72 -4.88 -13.89
C THR A 290 17.84 -4.04 -13.26
N LYS A 291 18.16 -4.33 -11.99
CA LYS A 291 19.29 -3.72 -11.27
C LYS A 291 20.61 -3.88 -12.03
N ASP A 292 20.83 -5.04 -12.65
CA ASP A 292 22.04 -5.35 -13.42
C ASP A 292 22.06 -4.60 -14.76
N GLN A 293 20.92 -4.51 -15.45
CA GLN A 293 20.81 -3.74 -16.70
C GLN A 293 21.06 -2.24 -16.48
N LEU A 294 20.54 -1.66 -15.40
CA LEU A 294 20.84 -0.28 -15.01
C LEU A 294 22.31 -0.08 -14.63
N THR A 295 22.91 -1.06 -13.96
CA THR A 295 24.34 -1.04 -13.61
C THR A 295 25.22 -1.11 -14.87
N ALA A 296 24.87 -1.96 -15.83
CA ALA A 296 25.56 -2.07 -17.12
C ALA A 296 25.45 -0.80 -17.97
N GLN A 297 24.32 -0.07 -17.91
CA GLN A 297 24.16 1.23 -18.57
C GLN A 297 24.97 2.36 -17.91
N GLN A 298 25.35 2.21 -16.63
CA GLN A 298 26.15 3.17 -15.87
C GLN A 298 27.64 2.84 -15.86
N ALA A 299 28.04 1.66 -16.35
CA ALA A 299 29.43 1.31 -16.52
C ALA A 299 30.11 2.26 -17.54
N PRO A 300 31.33 2.74 -17.28
CA PRO A 300 32.06 3.54 -18.26
C PRO A 300 32.27 2.70 -19.53
N LYS A 301 32.01 3.29 -20.70
CA LYS A 301 32.41 2.67 -21.97
C LYS A 301 33.91 2.37 -21.92
N PRO A 302 34.37 1.19 -22.36
CA PRO A 302 35.80 0.94 -22.47
C PRO A 302 36.40 1.98 -23.41
N GLU A 303 37.50 2.63 -22.98
CA GLU A 303 38.24 3.51 -23.86
C GLU A 303 38.70 2.71 -25.08
N VAL A 304 38.35 3.18 -26.27
CA VAL A 304 38.87 2.59 -27.52
C VAL A 304 40.35 2.96 -27.56
N ALA A 305 41.20 2.03 -27.14
CA ALA A 305 42.65 2.20 -27.12
C ALA A 305 43.13 2.51 -28.54
N SER A 306 43.38 3.80 -28.80
CA SER A 306 43.81 4.29 -30.11
C SER A 306 45.22 3.79 -30.38
N ALA A 307 45.31 2.68 -31.10
CA ALA A 307 46.56 2.05 -31.51
C ALA A 307 47.23 2.90 -32.61
N VAL A 308 47.77 4.05 -32.23
CA VAL A 308 48.57 4.92 -33.11
C VAL A 308 49.90 4.23 -33.42
N ALA A 309 49.87 3.36 -34.42
CA ALA A 309 51.04 2.68 -34.96
C ALA A 309 51.92 3.67 -35.76
N GLY A 310 52.63 4.54 -35.04
CA GLY A 310 53.58 5.48 -35.63
C GLY A 310 54.76 4.73 -36.28
N PRO A 311 55.09 4.99 -37.56
CA PRO A 311 56.24 4.37 -38.21
C PRO A 311 57.55 4.90 -37.62
N LYS A 312 58.52 4.00 -37.38
CA LYS A 312 59.87 4.39 -36.93
C LYS A 312 60.62 5.09 -38.06
N ALA A 313 60.99 6.36 -37.85
CA ALA A 313 62.01 7.05 -38.63
C ALA A 313 63.38 6.97 -37.94
N GLY A 314 64.46 6.91 -38.73
CA GLY A 314 65.84 6.84 -38.24
C GLY A 314 66.44 8.20 -37.83
N PRO A 315 67.64 8.22 -37.20
CA PRO A 315 68.27 9.44 -36.73
C PRO A 315 68.91 10.25 -37.87
N GLY A 316 68.57 11.54 -37.95
CA GLY A 316 69.23 12.54 -38.80
C GLY A 316 69.84 13.67 -37.95
N GLN A 317 71.03 14.14 -38.31
CA GLN A 317 71.77 15.20 -37.60
C GLN A 317 71.38 16.60 -38.12
N GLY A 318 71.42 17.63 -37.26
CA GLY A 318 71.16 19.01 -37.72
C GLY A 318 71.33 20.10 -36.64
N SER A 319 72.31 20.98 -36.85
CA SER A 319 72.54 22.29 -36.21
C SER A 319 71.44 23.33 -36.48
N ALA A 320 71.35 24.51 -35.85
CA ALA A 320 71.78 25.10 -34.57
C ALA A 320 71.32 26.59 -34.54
N SER A 321 71.40 27.28 -33.38
CA SER A 321 71.31 28.77 -33.25
C SER A 321 69.95 29.44 -33.56
N LEU A 322 69.57 30.66 -33.10
CA LEU A 322 70.07 31.56 -32.03
C LEU A 322 68.93 32.57 -31.60
N ARG A 323 69.20 33.35 -30.53
CA ARG A 323 68.54 34.55 -29.92
C ARG A 323 67.63 35.41 -30.85
N SER A 324 66.62 36.18 -30.39
CA SER A 324 66.48 37.10 -29.21
C SER A 324 64.99 37.28 -28.78
N ALA A 325 64.53 37.65 -27.57
CA ALA A 325 64.99 38.45 -26.41
C ALA A 325 64.38 39.89 -26.32
N ALA A 326 64.03 40.31 -25.08
CA ALA A 326 63.37 41.56 -24.63
C ALA A 326 61.88 41.76 -25.05
N GLY A 327 61.01 42.44 -24.27
CA GLY A 327 61.10 43.04 -22.92
C GLY A 327 59.75 42.94 -22.18
N GLN A 328 59.69 42.89 -20.83
CA GLN A 328 59.68 44.03 -19.88
C GLN A 328 58.45 44.95 -19.99
N ARG A 329 57.77 45.37 -18.89
CA ARG A 329 57.77 44.93 -17.49
C ARG A 329 56.51 45.47 -16.76
N SER A 330 56.11 44.84 -15.65
CA SER A 330 55.13 45.31 -14.64
C SER A 330 55.63 46.58 -13.91
N PRO A 331 54.86 47.28 -13.01
CA PRO A 331 54.41 46.68 -11.72
C PRO A 331 53.20 47.31 -10.97
N THR A 332 52.94 46.73 -9.78
CA THR A 332 52.26 47.29 -8.57
C THR A 332 50.75 47.59 -8.60
N GLY A 333 50.01 47.47 -7.48
CA GLY A 333 50.45 47.16 -6.10
C GLY A 333 49.32 46.66 -5.17
N GLN A 334 49.68 46.24 -3.96
CA GLN A 334 48.80 45.66 -2.92
C GLN A 334 48.34 46.74 -1.91
N GLY A 335 47.25 46.55 -1.13
CA GLY A 335 46.85 47.55 -0.12
C GLY A 335 45.61 47.29 0.77
N ILE A 336 45.68 46.27 1.64
CA ILE A 336 45.01 46.06 2.96
C ILE A 336 44.09 47.13 3.62
N THR A 337 43.08 46.62 4.36
CA THR A 337 42.44 47.13 5.62
C THR A 337 41.53 48.39 5.63
N GLY A 338 40.52 48.37 6.51
CA GLY A 338 39.84 49.58 7.03
C GLY A 338 38.37 49.40 7.44
N GLN A 339 38.01 49.74 8.69
CA GLN A 339 36.61 49.93 9.15
C GLN A 339 36.32 51.42 9.37
N GLN A 340 35.07 51.87 9.24
CA GLN A 340 34.22 52.43 10.33
C GLN A 340 32.89 53.02 9.80
N GLY A 341 31.95 53.32 10.71
CA GLY A 341 30.59 53.84 10.43
C GLY A 341 30.50 55.38 10.41
N PRO A 342 29.47 56.05 11.01
CA PRO A 342 28.45 55.59 11.98
C PRO A 342 27.06 55.44 11.29
N ALA A 343 25.83 55.70 11.81
CA ALA A 343 25.32 56.34 13.04
C ALA A 343 23.82 55.98 13.34
N MET A 344 23.29 56.61 14.41
CA MET A 344 21.86 56.79 14.77
C MET A 344 20.96 55.58 15.12
N GLY A 345 20.80 55.34 16.43
CA GLY A 345 19.52 54.95 17.04
C GLY A 345 18.73 56.19 17.53
N PRO A 346 18.00 56.18 18.67
CA PRO A 346 17.96 55.16 19.73
C PRO A 346 16.54 54.83 20.32
N HIS A 347 16.54 54.07 21.43
CA HIS A 347 15.48 53.81 22.43
C HIS A 347 14.49 52.63 22.26
N GLY A 348 14.68 51.62 23.13
CA GLY A 348 13.62 50.76 23.69
C GLY A 348 13.07 51.35 25.01
N PRO A 349 12.83 50.58 26.11
CA PRO A 349 13.68 49.44 26.56
C PRO A 349 12.95 48.23 27.23
N ALA A 350 13.75 47.22 27.65
CA ALA A 350 13.49 46.23 28.73
C ALA A 350 12.35 45.20 28.55
N SER A 351 12.36 43.98 29.11
CA SER A 351 13.35 43.13 29.84
C SER A 351 12.90 41.64 29.75
N GLY A 352 13.64 40.59 30.15
CA GLY A 352 15.02 40.49 30.60
C GLY A 352 15.38 39.27 31.48
N ASN A 353 15.27 38.03 30.96
CA ASN A 353 15.93 36.80 31.48
C ASN A 353 15.51 36.28 32.90
N PRO A 354 16.02 35.12 33.41
CA PRO A 354 16.08 33.78 32.79
C PRO A 354 15.80 32.59 33.77
N VAL A 355 15.96 31.33 33.31
CA VAL A 355 16.18 30.07 34.07
C VAL A 355 15.06 29.54 35.01
N ALA A 356 14.69 28.25 34.87
CA ALA A 356 14.67 27.26 35.97
C ALA A 356 14.18 25.84 35.55
N GLU A 357 14.95 24.83 35.95
CA GLU A 357 14.55 23.42 36.08
C GLU A 357 13.92 23.19 37.47
N ALA A 358 12.81 22.43 37.58
CA ALA A 358 12.44 21.68 38.80
C ALA A 358 11.20 20.78 38.60
N ALA A 359 11.25 19.54 39.11
CA ALA A 359 10.07 18.69 39.27
C ALA A 359 9.26 19.06 40.54
N LYS A 360 7.95 18.76 40.56
CA LYS A 360 7.12 18.83 41.78
C LYS A 360 6.23 17.60 41.96
N ARG A 361 6.39 16.92 43.11
CA ARG A 361 5.49 15.90 43.66
C ARG A 361 4.39 16.56 44.51
N ARG A 362 3.17 16.03 44.45
CA ARG A 362 2.05 16.15 45.44
C ARG A 362 1.06 15.00 45.17
N THR A 363 0.30 14.39 46.11
CA THR A 363 0.23 14.44 47.59
C THR A 363 -0.59 13.23 48.11
N GLY A 364 -0.32 12.72 49.33
CA GLY A 364 -1.15 11.72 50.06
C GLY A 364 -1.06 10.27 49.55
N GLY A 365 -1.25 9.20 50.35
CA GLY A 365 -1.42 9.06 51.81
C GLY A 365 -2.87 9.12 52.32
N ALA A 366 -3.36 8.24 53.21
CA ALA A 366 -2.81 6.97 53.75
C ALA A 366 -3.92 6.13 54.45
N SER A 367 -3.61 4.86 54.77
CA SER A 367 -4.43 3.83 55.50
C SER A 367 -5.74 3.36 54.83
N GLY A 368 -6.23 2.12 55.06
CA GLY A 368 -5.65 0.95 55.75
C GLY A 368 -6.68 -0.21 55.85
N GLY A 369 -6.25 -1.45 56.12
CA GLY A 369 -7.17 -2.58 56.38
C GLY A 369 -6.65 -3.96 55.93
N ALA A 370 -6.37 -4.85 56.89
CA ALA A 370 -5.77 -6.18 56.71
C ALA A 370 -6.66 -7.23 56.01
N GLY A 371 -6.04 -8.30 55.50
CA GLY A 371 -6.74 -9.54 55.09
C GLY A 371 -5.96 -10.39 54.09
N GLY A 372 -5.06 -11.25 54.55
CA GLY A 372 -4.26 -12.12 53.69
C GLY A 372 -4.55 -13.62 53.85
N LEU A 373 -4.66 -14.35 52.73
CA LEU A 373 -4.57 -15.81 52.64
C LEU A 373 -3.75 -16.19 51.40
N GLY A 374 -2.99 -17.28 51.48
CA GLY A 374 -2.03 -17.70 50.44
C GLY A 374 -2.64 -18.60 49.34
N PRO A 375 -1.90 -18.84 48.23
CA PRO A 375 -2.37 -19.67 47.13
C PRO A 375 -2.25 -21.17 47.43
N GLY A 376 -3.40 -21.86 47.51
CA GLY A 376 -3.46 -23.32 47.44
C GLY A 376 -3.52 -23.81 45.99
N PRO A 377 -2.97 -24.99 45.65
CA PRO A 377 -3.01 -25.53 44.30
C PRO A 377 -4.41 -26.04 43.93
N ALA A 378 -4.98 -25.54 42.83
CA ALA A 378 -6.26 -26.02 42.31
C ALA A 378 -6.08 -27.27 41.44
N THR A 379 -6.74 -28.37 41.82
CA THR A 379 -6.90 -29.55 40.96
C THR A 379 -7.87 -29.27 39.80
N PRO A 380 -7.65 -29.85 38.60
CA PRO A 380 -8.52 -29.64 37.46
C PRO A 380 -9.86 -30.39 37.61
N PRO A 381 -11.01 -29.80 37.25
CA PRO A 381 -12.29 -30.48 37.26
C PRO A 381 -12.41 -31.45 36.07
N THR A 382 -12.87 -32.68 36.33
CA THR A 382 -13.20 -33.67 35.29
C THR A 382 -14.52 -33.34 34.61
N GLY A 383 -14.47 -32.89 33.36
CA GLY A 383 -15.64 -32.73 32.49
C GLY A 383 -16.12 -34.06 31.87
N PRO A 384 -17.39 -34.17 31.46
CA PRO A 384 -17.95 -35.40 30.88
C PRO A 384 -17.43 -35.69 29.47
N SER A 385 -17.55 -36.95 29.06
CA SER A 385 -17.08 -37.45 27.75
C SER A 385 -17.78 -36.78 26.56
N ALA A 386 -17.00 -36.44 25.53
CA ALA A 386 -17.56 -35.98 24.25
C ALA A 386 -18.24 -37.14 23.49
N PRO A 387 -19.37 -36.89 22.80
CA PRO A 387 -19.98 -37.90 21.92
C PRO A 387 -19.08 -38.16 20.70
N ALA A 388 -19.07 -39.40 20.23
CA ALA A 388 -18.26 -39.81 19.08
C ALA A 388 -18.69 -39.09 17.79
N ARG A 389 -17.72 -38.67 16.97
CA ARG A 389 -18.00 -38.18 15.61
C ARG A 389 -18.41 -39.35 14.72
N PRO A 390 -19.46 -39.22 13.88
CA PRO A 390 -19.71 -40.19 12.82
C PRO A 390 -18.56 -40.17 11.80
N HIS A 391 -18.14 -41.34 11.34
CA HIS A 391 -17.16 -41.44 10.26
C HIS A 391 -17.81 -41.02 8.93
N LEU A 392 -17.27 -39.99 8.28
CA LEU A 392 -17.54 -39.76 6.86
C LEU A 392 -16.81 -40.82 6.02
N PRO A 393 -17.47 -41.40 4.99
CA PRO A 393 -16.80 -42.30 4.06
C PRO A 393 -15.75 -41.54 3.24
N THR A 394 -14.64 -42.19 2.95
CA THR A 394 -13.59 -41.65 2.06
C THR A 394 -14.11 -41.53 0.62
N PRO A 395 -13.75 -40.45 -0.11
CA PRO A 395 -14.12 -40.31 -1.52
C PRO A 395 -13.44 -41.40 -2.37
N PRO A 396 -14.07 -41.86 -3.46
CA PRO A 396 -13.48 -42.87 -4.34
C PRO A 396 -12.21 -42.34 -5.02
N LYS A 397 -11.24 -43.25 -5.21
CA LYS A 397 -9.95 -42.95 -5.84
C LYS A 397 -10.17 -42.58 -7.32
N PRO A 398 -9.52 -41.52 -7.85
CA PRO A 398 -9.67 -41.14 -9.25
C PRO A 398 -9.17 -42.24 -10.20
N PRO A 399 -9.74 -42.35 -11.42
CA PRO A 399 -9.37 -43.38 -12.38
C PRO A 399 -7.94 -43.21 -12.89
N THR A 400 -7.25 -44.32 -13.09
CA THR A 400 -5.89 -44.37 -13.62
C THR A 400 -5.86 -43.89 -15.08
N PRO A 401 -4.93 -43.00 -15.49
CA PRO A 401 -4.80 -42.62 -16.89
C PRO A 401 -4.37 -43.81 -17.76
N PRO A 402 -4.81 -43.89 -19.04
CA PRO A 402 -4.46 -44.98 -19.93
C PRO A 402 -2.97 -44.95 -20.30
N THR A 403 -2.36 -46.14 -20.37
CA THR A 403 -0.97 -46.31 -20.82
C THR A 403 -0.82 -45.90 -22.29
N PRO A 404 0.18 -45.08 -22.66
CA PRO A 404 0.46 -44.81 -24.07
C PRO A 404 0.91 -46.09 -24.78
N GLY A 405 0.27 -46.41 -25.91
CA GLY A 405 0.65 -47.56 -26.74
C GLY A 405 2.03 -47.35 -27.38
N GLY A 406 2.84 -48.42 -27.41
CA GLY A 406 4.12 -48.41 -28.11
C GLY A 406 3.96 -48.30 -29.64
N PRO A 407 4.98 -47.80 -30.36
CA PRO A 407 4.95 -47.70 -31.82
C PRO A 407 4.89 -49.10 -32.46
N GLY A 408 4.08 -49.23 -33.51
CA GLY A 408 3.94 -50.46 -34.28
C GLY A 408 4.64 -50.38 -35.64
N ARG A 409 5.44 -51.41 -35.94
CA ARG A 409 6.33 -51.60 -37.10
C ARG A 409 7.68 -50.87 -37.02
#